data_AF-A0A3D0Z312-F1
#
_entry.id   AF-A0A3D0Z312-F1
#
_cell.length_a   1.000
_cell.length_b   1.000
_cell.length_c   1.000
_cell.angle_alpha   90.00
_cell.angle_beta   90.00
_cell.angle_gamma   90.00
#
_symmetry.space_group_name_H-M   'P 1'
#
loop_
_entity.id
_entity.type
_entity.pdbx_description
1 polymer ?
#
loop_
_entity_poly.entity_id
_entity_poly.type
_entity_poly.pdbx_seq_one_letter_code
_entity_poly.pdbx_strand_id
1 'polypeptide(L)'
;MSAAINTTVSLGTPVTAPCLIPVKHKSSPSCIGVPFMVNGDWRKVTALSFGTPHGAVIVDDLDAGDVGRAALSLVSHCLFPKGASIVFIQMLGRETLKARLWQQDGREMDFTPEAACVAGTAAMMLQKILSRRANVLMGGHMFLVEWDRGTSGVSLTGPARLLKNHGSREPGGMNRSTQPEPGHRAEFYSRDREADDPAQPVPVDDKLISYLEDLSCLAISEDEKPRLKAELSKILSGMASLNGLDTENSPERSHPFDNVNAFREDKTVKSFERELILQNAPKHSDEIFIAPRTVE
;
A
#
# COMPACT_ATOMS: atom_id res chain seq x y z
N MET A 1 31.41 30.83 2.38
CA MET A 1 30.16 30.14 1.97
C MET A 1 30.49 28.67 1.78
N SER A 2 30.01 27.79 2.66
CA SER A 2 30.21 26.34 2.50
C SER A 2 29.32 25.87 1.37
N ALA A 3 29.89 25.32 0.29
CA ALA A 3 29.12 24.70 -0.77
C ALA A 3 28.30 23.55 -0.16
N ALA A 4 26.98 23.57 -0.33
CA ALA A 4 26.13 22.51 0.17
C ALA A 4 26.49 21.20 -0.54
N ILE A 5 27.18 20.31 0.16
CA ILE A 5 27.52 18.99 -0.36
C ILE A 5 26.24 18.17 -0.38
N ASN A 6 25.84 17.69 -1.55
CA ASN A 6 24.73 16.77 -1.72
C ASN A 6 25.21 15.32 -1.72
N THR A 7 24.35 14.42 -1.25
CA THR A 7 24.55 12.95 -1.27
C THR A 7 23.29 12.32 -1.85
N THR A 8 23.45 11.16 -2.49
CA THR A 8 22.35 10.32 -2.95
C THR A 8 22.29 9.05 -2.11
N VAL A 9 21.09 8.68 -1.66
CA VAL A 9 20.80 7.40 -1.01
C VAL A 9 19.75 6.63 -1.81
N SER A 10 19.76 5.30 -1.73
CA SER A 10 18.77 4.44 -2.39
C SER A 10 17.90 3.77 -1.35
N LEU A 11 16.58 3.81 -1.54
CA LEU A 11 15.58 3.17 -0.67
C LEU A 11 14.99 1.89 -1.27
N GLY A 12 15.45 1.49 -2.47
CA GLY A 12 14.95 0.29 -3.15
C GLY A 12 13.56 0.48 -3.76
N THR A 13 12.82 -0.62 -3.91
CA THR A 13 11.54 -0.65 -4.63
C THR A 13 10.37 -0.31 -3.71
N PRO A 14 9.47 0.61 -4.11
CA PRO A 14 8.26 0.87 -3.35
C PRO A 14 7.31 -0.32 -3.42
N VAL A 15 6.95 -0.85 -2.26
CA VAL A 15 5.94 -1.91 -2.16
C VAL A 15 4.56 -1.27 -2.08
N THR A 16 3.65 -1.62 -3.00
CA THR A 16 2.27 -1.07 -3.07
C THR A 16 1.17 -2.09 -2.79
N ALA A 17 1.52 -3.38 -2.69
CA ALA A 17 0.57 -4.45 -2.41
C ALA A 17 0.07 -4.38 -0.95
N PRO A 18 -1.25 -4.30 -0.71
CA PRO A 18 -1.79 -4.07 0.64
C PRO A 18 -1.34 -5.12 1.68
N CYS A 19 -1.23 -6.39 1.28
CA CYS A 19 -0.80 -7.47 2.18
C CYS A 19 0.66 -7.30 2.66
N LEU A 20 1.51 -6.66 1.85
CA LEU A 20 2.91 -6.40 2.17
C LEU A 20 3.11 -5.06 2.91
N ILE A 21 2.12 -4.15 2.89
CA ILE A 21 2.08 -2.88 3.66
C ILE A 21 1.29 -3.01 4.98
N PRO A 22 0.88 -4.23 5.35
CA PRO A 22 -0.30 -4.52 6.18
C PRO A 22 -1.47 -3.52 6.16
N VAL A 23 -2.10 -3.29 5.00
CA VAL A 23 -3.35 -2.50 4.87
C VAL A 23 -4.57 -3.42 4.75
N LYS A 24 -5.59 -3.22 5.59
CA LYS A 24 -6.86 -3.97 5.57
C LYS A 24 -7.82 -3.44 4.49
N HIS A 25 -7.35 -3.31 3.25
CA HIS A 25 -8.17 -2.84 2.13
C HIS A 25 -8.28 -3.89 1.03
N LYS A 26 -9.45 -4.00 0.39
CA LYS A 26 -9.72 -5.00 -0.66
C LYS A 26 -9.05 -4.67 -2.01
N SER A 27 -8.42 -3.51 -2.14
CA SER A 27 -7.79 -3.08 -3.40
C SER A 27 -6.64 -4.00 -3.75
N SER A 28 -6.79 -4.74 -4.85
CA SER A 28 -5.77 -5.60 -5.42
C SER A 28 -5.59 -5.20 -6.89
N PRO A 29 -4.38 -5.17 -7.45
CA PRO A 29 -3.10 -5.60 -6.85
C PRO A 29 -2.40 -4.53 -5.98
N SER A 30 -2.86 -3.27 -5.98
CA SER A 30 -2.18 -2.16 -5.30
C SER A 30 -3.14 -1.20 -4.59
N CYS A 31 -2.63 -0.50 -3.57
CA CYS A 31 -3.37 0.46 -2.76
C CYS A 31 -3.02 1.90 -3.16
N ILE A 32 -3.35 2.30 -4.39
CA ILE A 32 -2.99 3.62 -4.95
C ILE A 32 -4.25 4.48 -5.14
N GLY A 33 -4.30 5.64 -4.48
CA GLY A 33 -5.40 6.60 -4.61
C GLY A 33 -6.77 6.07 -4.14
N VAL A 34 -6.79 5.11 -3.21
CA VAL A 34 -8.00 4.44 -2.76
C VAL A 34 -8.75 5.26 -1.71
N PRO A 35 -10.09 5.24 -1.69
CA PRO A 35 -10.87 6.10 -0.79
C PRO A 35 -10.87 5.56 0.65
N PHE A 36 -10.41 6.37 1.60
CA PHE A 36 -10.48 6.14 3.04
C PHE A 36 -11.48 7.13 3.65
N MET A 37 -12.33 6.66 4.57
CA MET A 37 -13.25 7.52 5.31
C MET A 37 -12.54 8.09 6.55
N VAL A 38 -12.22 9.38 6.53
CA VAL A 38 -11.44 10.05 7.58
C VAL A 38 -12.22 11.25 8.11
N ASN A 39 -12.59 11.22 9.39
CA ASN A 39 -13.35 12.30 10.06
C ASN A 39 -14.67 12.68 9.36
N GLY A 40 -15.29 11.75 8.63
CA GLY A 40 -16.52 11.99 7.86
C GLY A 40 -16.30 12.37 6.39
N ASP A 41 -15.04 12.55 5.97
CA ASP A 41 -14.69 12.89 4.58
C ASP A 41 -13.96 11.75 3.88
N TRP A 42 -14.25 11.58 2.59
CA TRP A 42 -13.50 10.65 1.75
C TRP A 42 -12.18 11.26 1.32
N ARG A 43 -11.08 10.56 1.61
CA ARG A 43 -9.73 10.95 1.18
C ARG A 43 -9.10 9.85 0.34
N LYS A 44 -8.50 10.24 -0.79
CA LYS A 44 -7.72 9.31 -1.62
C LYS A 44 -6.36 9.10 -0.98
N VAL A 45 -6.09 7.87 -0.56
CA VAL A 45 -4.86 7.46 0.10
C VAL A 45 -4.08 6.54 -0.83
N THR A 46 -2.79 6.81 -1.01
CA THR A 46 -1.84 5.90 -1.64
C THR A 46 -0.99 5.27 -0.55
N ALA A 47 -1.17 3.98 -0.29
CA ALA A 47 -0.34 3.25 0.68
C ALA A 47 0.86 2.62 -0.01
N LEU A 48 2.03 2.79 0.60
CA LEU A 48 3.29 2.23 0.13
C LEU A 48 4.28 2.00 1.27
N SER A 49 5.30 1.19 1.03
CA SER A 49 6.32 0.87 2.03
C SER A 49 7.71 0.76 1.41
N PHE A 50 8.71 1.29 2.14
CA PHE A 50 10.15 1.04 1.93
C PHE A 50 10.74 0.21 3.09
N GLY A 51 9.89 -0.48 3.86
CA GLY A 51 10.26 -1.21 5.08
C GLY A 51 9.32 -0.91 6.25
N THR A 52 8.69 0.27 6.25
CA THR A 52 7.62 0.64 7.18
C THR A 52 6.40 1.18 6.43
N PRO A 53 5.17 0.93 6.93
CA PRO A 53 3.95 1.39 6.27
C PRO A 53 3.85 2.91 6.20
N HIS A 54 3.56 3.44 5.01
CA HIS A 54 3.25 4.83 4.80
C HIS A 54 1.90 5.00 4.07
N GLY A 55 1.19 6.06 4.41
CA GLY A 55 0.02 6.54 3.68
C GLY A 55 0.29 7.94 3.13
N ALA A 56 0.15 8.13 1.82
CA ALA A 56 0.30 9.41 1.15
C ALA A 56 -1.06 10.00 0.74
N VAL A 57 -1.26 11.29 1.00
CA VAL A 57 -2.49 12.03 0.68
C VAL A 57 -2.15 13.33 -0.02
N ILE A 58 -2.75 13.57 -1.19
CA ILE A 58 -2.61 14.85 -1.90
C ILE A 58 -3.72 15.80 -1.47
N VAL A 59 -3.35 17.03 -1.15
CA VAL A 59 -4.25 18.14 -0.76
C VAL A 59 -3.91 19.41 -1.54
N ASP A 60 -4.87 20.33 -1.59
CA ASP A 60 -4.70 21.62 -2.28
C ASP A 60 -3.85 22.60 -1.45
N ASP A 61 -3.98 22.54 -0.12
CA ASP A 61 -3.26 23.40 0.83
C ASP A 61 -2.79 22.60 2.06
N LEU A 62 -1.47 22.57 2.29
CA LEU A 62 -0.85 21.92 3.46
C LEU A 62 -0.99 22.73 4.74
N ASP A 63 -1.27 24.03 4.63
CA ASP A 63 -1.35 24.94 5.75
C ASP A 63 -2.82 25.10 6.23
N ALA A 64 -3.75 24.35 5.62
CA ALA A 64 -5.14 24.24 6.03
C ALA A 64 -5.29 23.60 7.43
N GLY A 65 -6.24 24.11 8.22
CA GLY A 65 -6.40 23.75 9.63
C GLY A 65 -6.83 22.30 9.91
N ASP A 66 -7.36 21.59 8.91
CA ASP A 66 -7.83 20.21 9.05
C ASP A 66 -6.73 19.16 8.79
N VAL A 67 -5.62 19.53 8.14
CA VAL A 67 -4.54 18.59 7.74
C VAL A 67 -4.00 17.83 8.94
N GLY A 68 -3.65 18.52 10.02
CA GLY A 68 -3.12 17.87 11.23
C GLY A 68 -4.13 16.92 11.88
N ARG A 69 -5.41 17.30 11.93
CA ARG A 69 -6.48 16.44 12.46
C ARG A 69 -6.71 15.21 11.58
N ALA A 70 -6.69 15.37 10.25
CA ALA A 70 -6.81 14.27 9.31
C ALA A 70 -5.61 13.31 9.41
N ALA A 71 -4.38 13.85 9.57
CA ALA A 71 -3.18 13.05 9.75
C ALA A 71 -3.25 12.16 11.00
N LEU A 72 -3.63 12.72 12.14
CA LEU A 72 -3.78 11.95 13.39
C LEU A 72 -4.82 10.83 13.26
N SER A 73 -5.95 11.09 12.61
CA SER A 73 -6.96 10.06 12.33
C SER A 73 -6.46 8.98 11.35
N LEU A 74 -5.56 9.34 10.44
CA LEU A 74 -4.97 8.40 9.48
C LEU A 74 -3.88 7.52 10.09
N VAL A 75 -3.05 8.06 11.00
CA VAL A 75 -1.96 7.32 11.66
C VAL A 75 -2.45 6.04 12.34
N SER A 76 -3.63 6.11 12.97
CA SER A 76 -4.28 4.99 13.67
C SER A 76 -5.52 4.45 12.96
N HIS A 77 -5.68 4.75 11.66
CA HIS A 77 -6.86 4.37 10.90
C HIS A 77 -7.06 2.85 10.91
N CYS A 78 -8.32 2.39 10.97
CA CYS A 78 -8.65 0.96 11.03
C CYS A 78 -8.10 0.14 9.84
N LEU A 79 -7.89 0.79 8.70
CA LEU A 79 -7.28 0.20 7.51
C LEU A 79 -5.75 0.04 7.64
N PHE A 80 -5.11 0.75 8.57
CA PHE A 80 -3.71 0.57 8.97
C PHE A 80 -3.66 -0.11 10.36
N PRO A 81 -3.91 -1.43 10.47
CA PRO A 81 -3.98 -2.14 11.76
C PRO A 81 -2.72 -2.05 12.62
N LYS A 82 -1.55 -1.86 11.99
CA LYS A 82 -0.28 -1.65 12.71
C LYS A 82 0.05 -0.16 12.86
N GLY A 83 -0.80 0.74 12.37
CA GLY A 83 -0.49 2.15 12.16
C GLY A 83 0.39 2.38 10.93
N ALA A 84 0.48 3.63 10.50
CA ALA A 84 1.33 4.06 9.39
C ALA A 84 1.83 5.49 9.61
N SER A 85 2.99 5.80 9.05
CA SER A 85 3.44 7.19 8.90
C SER A 85 2.65 7.84 7.77
N ILE A 86 2.13 9.05 7.98
CA ILE A 86 1.24 9.72 7.03
C ILE A 86 1.96 10.92 6.44
N VAL A 87 1.99 10.97 5.10
CA VAL A 87 2.62 12.04 4.33
C VAL A 87 1.55 12.81 3.58
N PHE A 88 1.37 14.09 3.91
CA PHE A 88 0.53 14.99 3.13
C PHE A 88 1.37 15.72 2.09
N ILE A 89 0.81 15.90 0.90
CA ILE A 89 1.49 16.41 -0.29
C ILE A 89 0.66 17.53 -0.90
N GLN A 90 1.28 18.66 -1.19
CA GLN A 90 0.68 19.72 -2.00
C GLN A 90 1.53 19.93 -3.26
N MET A 91 0.87 19.91 -4.41
CA MET A 91 1.53 20.16 -5.70
C MET A 91 1.80 21.65 -5.85
N LEU A 92 3.05 22.04 -6.08
CA LEU A 92 3.46 23.43 -6.32
C LEU A 92 3.70 23.71 -7.81
N GLY A 93 3.95 22.67 -8.59
CA GLY A 93 4.21 22.75 -10.03
C GLY A 93 4.24 21.37 -10.68
N ARG A 94 4.71 21.31 -11.92
CA ARG A 94 4.72 20.07 -12.73
C ARG A 94 5.67 18.98 -12.19
N GLU A 95 6.74 19.39 -11.52
CA GLU A 95 7.75 18.50 -10.94
C GLU A 95 8.12 18.91 -9.51
N THR A 96 7.33 19.78 -8.88
CA THR A 96 7.64 20.33 -7.56
C THR A 96 6.45 20.17 -6.64
N LEU A 97 6.71 19.65 -5.45
CA LEU A 97 5.72 19.45 -4.40
C LEU A 97 6.28 19.87 -3.04
N LYS A 98 5.40 20.22 -2.11
CA LYS A 98 5.69 20.40 -0.69
C LYS A 98 5.11 19.20 0.06
N ALA A 99 5.77 18.74 1.11
CA ALA A 99 5.30 17.63 1.92
C ALA A 99 5.47 17.86 3.43
N ARG A 100 4.54 17.30 4.22
CA ARG A 100 4.57 17.24 5.69
C ARG A 100 4.37 15.80 6.14
N LEU A 101 5.02 15.40 7.24
CA LEU A 101 5.05 14.03 7.73
C LEU A 101 4.54 13.96 9.18
N TRP A 102 3.65 13.00 9.44
CA TRP A 102 3.33 12.51 10.77
C TRP A 102 3.81 11.08 10.93
N GLN A 103 4.56 10.80 11.99
CA GLN A 103 5.00 9.44 12.30
C GLN A 103 3.86 8.60 12.88
N GLN A 104 4.10 7.30 12.96
CA GLN A 104 3.16 6.31 13.51
C GLN A 104 2.76 6.58 14.97
N ASP A 105 3.52 7.37 15.72
CA ASP A 105 3.20 7.82 17.08
C ASP A 105 2.35 9.11 17.11
N GLY A 106 2.01 9.65 15.94
CA GLY A 106 1.22 10.88 15.76
C GLY A 106 2.02 12.17 15.80
N ARG A 107 3.34 12.12 16.03
CA ARG A 107 4.16 13.34 16.04
C ARG A 107 4.45 13.81 14.63
N GLU A 108 4.33 15.12 14.42
CA GLU A 108 4.83 15.76 13.20
C GLU A 108 6.36 15.79 13.22
N MET A 109 6.97 15.48 12.09
CA MET A 109 8.41 15.48 11.90
C MET A 109 8.75 16.28 10.65
N ASP A 110 9.78 17.12 10.73
CA ASP A 110 10.18 17.98 9.63
C ASP A 110 10.63 17.18 8.39
N PHE A 111 11.31 16.05 8.60
CA PHE A 111 11.90 15.27 7.52
C PHE A 111 12.24 13.84 7.95
N THR A 112 12.01 12.89 7.03
CA THR A 112 12.74 11.61 6.95
C THR A 112 13.02 11.28 5.48
N PRO A 113 14.10 10.54 5.15
CA PRO A 113 14.36 10.12 3.78
C PRO A 113 13.21 9.31 3.17
N GLU A 114 12.61 8.42 3.96
CA GLU A 114 11.48 7.57 3.55
C GLU A 114 10.27 8.42 3.18
N ALA A 115 9.94 9.43 3.97
CA ALA A 115 8.78 10.29 3.72
C ALA A 115 8.94 11.16 2.47
N ALA A 116 10.15 11.66 2.21
CA ALA A 116 10.44 12.40 0.98
C ALA A 116 10.28 11.49 -0.25
N CYS A 117 10.83 10.28 -0.20
CA CYS A 117 10.64 9.27 -1.24
C CYS A 117 9.18 8.89 -1.45
N VAL A 118 8.43 8.70 -0.35
CA VAL A 118 6.99 8.42 -0.38
C VAL A 118 6.23 9.53 -1.09
N ALA A 119 6.53 10.80 -0.78
CA ALA A 119 5.88 11.94 -1.40
C ALA A 119 6.09 11.98 -2.92
N GLY A 120 7.36 11.90 -3.35
CA GLY A 120 7.71 11.90 -4.78
C GLY A 120 7.12 10.70 -5.52
N THR A 121 7.26 9.50 -4.96
CA THR A 121 6.79 8.25 -5.57
C THR A 121 5.26 8.22 -5.68
N ALA A 122 4.54 8.64 -4.65
CA ALA A 122 3.07 8.68 -4.68
C ALA A 122 2.54 9.67 -5.72
N ALA A 123 3.17 10.85 -5.85
CA ALA A 123 2.82 11.83 -6.87
C ALA A 123 3.03 11.27 -8.30
N MET A 124 4.13 10.53 -8.53
CA MET A 124 4.38 9.86 -9.80
C MET A 124 3.40 8.71 -10.07
N MET A 125 3.08 7.88 -9.06
CA MET A 125 2.10 6.78 -9.18
C MET A 125 0.71 7.30 -9.55
N LEU A 126 0.31 8.43 -8.97
CA LEU A 126 -0.97 9.10 -9.24
C LEU A 126 -0.95 9.95 -10.52
N GLN A 127 0.12 9.88 -11.32
CA GLN A 127 0.31 10.66 -12.56
C GLN A 127 0.17 12.18 -12.36
N LYS A 128 0.47 12.69 -11.15
CA LYS A 128 0.55 14.13 -10.88
C LYS A 128 1.89 14.73 -11.32
N ILE A 129 2.92 13.89 -11.35
CA ILE A 129 4.21 14.16 -11.97
C ILE A 129 4.41 13.12 -13.09
N LEU A 130 4.61 13.59 -14.32
CA LEU A 130 4.73 12.72 -15.49
C LEU A 130 6.18 12.30 -15.78
N SER A 131 7.16 13.01 -15.21
CA SER A 131 8.57 12.66 -15.32
C SER A 131 8.97 11.61 -14.26
N ARG A 132 10.19 11.10 -14.39
CA ARG A 132 10.80 10.17 -13.41
C ARG A 132 11.42 10.89 -12.21
N ARG A 133 11.20 12.20 -12.08
CA ARG A 133 11.88 13.08 -11.12
C ARG A 133 10.90 14.00 -10.42
N ALA A 134 11.02 14.12 -9.11
CA ALA A 134 10.22 15.03 -8.30
C ALA A 134 11.10 15.83 -7.34
N ASN A 135 10.93 17.14 -7.35
CA ASN A 135 11.52 18.06 -6.38
C ASN A 135 10.57 18.16 -5.18
N VAL A 136 11.01 17.63 -4.04
CA VAL A 136 10.25 17.54 -2.79
C VAL A 136 10.78 18.57 -1.81
N LEU A 137 9.97 19.59 -1.51
CA LEU A 137 10.23 20.54 -0.43
C LEU A 137 9.68 19.98 0.89
N MET A 138 10.58 19.62 1.80
CA MET A 138 10.25 19.04 3.10
C MET A 138 11.24 19.55 4.16
N GLY A 139 10.74 19.92 5.35
CA GLY A 139 11.59 20.43 6.44
C GLY A 139 12.44 21.65 6.06
N GLY A 140 11.95 22.51 5.16
CA GLY A 140 12.69 23.68 4.66
C GLY A 140 13.83 23.35 3.69
N HIS A 141 13.92 22.12 3.21
CA HIS A 141 14.97 21.66 2.30
C HIS A 141 14.38 21.04 1.02
N MET A 142 15.09 21.23 -0.09
CA MET A 142 14.71 20.63 -1.37
C MET A 142 15.45 19.30 -1.54
N PHE A 143 14.71 18.26 -1.87
CA PHE A 143 15.22 16.94 -2.22
C PHE A 143 14.80 16.57 -3.62
N LEU A 144 15.68 15.89 -4.36
CA LEU A 144 15.34 15.30 -5.64
C LEU A 144 15.05 13.81 -5.41
N VAL A 145 13.83 13.41 -5.68
CA VAL A 145 13.41 11.99 -5.74
C VAL A 145 13.44 11.56 -7.19
N GLU A 146 14.19 10.50 -7.49
CA GLU A 146 14.16 9.86 -8.80
C GLU A 146 13.60 8.45 -8.65
N TRP A 147 12.66 8.10 -9.52
CA TRP A 147 12.11 6.76 -9.57
C TRP A 147 12.06 6.27 -11.01
N ASP A 148 12.91 5.30 -11.30
CA ASP A 148 12.89 4.62 -12.57
C ASP A 148 12.04 3.35 -12.47
N ARG A 149 10.87 3.40 -13.12
CA ARG A 149 9.91 2.29 -13.15
C ARG A 149 10.49 1.01 -13.79
N GLY A 150 11.59 1.12 -14.55
CA GLY A 150 12.24 -0.02 -15.22
C GLY A 150 13.40 -0.67 -14.46
N THR A 151 14.03 0.01 -13.49
CA THR A 151 15.24 -0.49 -12.78
C THR A 151 15.02 -0.74 -11.28
N SER A 152 13.76 -0.64 -10.83
CA SER A 152 13.27 -1.06 -9.51
C SER A 152 13.66 -0.19 -8.31
N GLY A 153 14.37 0.92 -8.47
CA GLY A 153 14.87 1.71 -7.33
C GLY A 153 14.33 3.13 -7.24
N VAL A 154 14.04 3.58 -6.01
CA VAL A 154 13.84 4.99 -5.68
C VAL A 154 15.12 5.52 -5.04
N SER A 155 15.64 6.62 -5.59
CA SER A 155 16.78 7.35 -5.02
C SER A 155 16.36 8.72 -4.51
N LEU A 156 17.08 9.19 -3.49
CA LEU A 156 16.89 10.51 -2.88
C LEU A 156 18.22 11.25 -2.87
N THR A 157 18.26 12.41 -3.51
CA THR A 157 19.40 13.32 -3.49
C THR A 157 19.07 14.58 -2.70
N GLY A 158 19.95 14.97 -1.77
CA GLY A 158 19.78 16.18 -0.98
C GLY A 158 20.99 16.48 -0.09
N PRO A 159 20.88 17.45 0.85
CA PRO A 159 21.98 17.88 1.69
C PRO A 159 22.57 16.71 2.49
N ALA A 160 23.87 16.44 2.33
CA ALA A 160 24.53 15.25 2.89
C ALA A 160 24.38 15.12 4.41
N ARG A 161 24.34 16.26 5.13
CA ARG A 161 24.15 16.27 6.60
C ARG A 161 22.84 15.59 7.05
N LEU A 162 21.81 15.61 6.20
CA LEU A 162 20.49 15.04 6.52
C LEU A 162 20.37 13.57 6.13
N LEU A 163 21.25 13.07 5.25
CA LEU A 163 21.15 11.73 4.67
C LEU A 163 22.16 10.72 5.26
N LYS A 164 23.20 11.17 5.96
CA LYS A 164 24.28 10.32 6.49
C LYS A 164 23.87 9.32 7.59
N ASN A 165 22.69 9.45 8.21
CA ASN A 165 22.28 8.63 9.35
C ASN A 165 21.40 7.41 9.00
N HIS A 166 21.07 7.18 7.72
CA HIS A 166 20.11 6.15 7.31
C HIS A 166 20.73 4.98 6.51
N GLY A 167 22.05 4.81 6.57
CA GLY A 167 22.73 3.67 5.96
C GLY A 167 22.68 2.42 6.84
N SER A 168 22.06 1.35 6.33
CA SER A 168 22.10 -0.06 6.79
C SER A 168 21.43 -0.43 8.12
N ARG A 169 20.34 -1.22 8.04
CA ARG A 169 19.84 -2.05 9.15
C ARG A 169 19.40 -3.42 8.61
N GLU A 170 20.04 -4.48 9.07
CA GLU A 170 19.74 -5.88 8.71
C GLU A 170 18.48 -6.39 9.44
N PRO A 171 17.76 -7.41 8.90
CA PRO A 171 16.53 -7.92 9.50
C PRO A 171 16.81 -8.96 10.60
N GLY A 172 16.54 -8.59 11.86
CA GLY A 172 16.62 -9.48 13.02
C GLY A 172 15.37 -10.37 13.18
N GLY A 173 15.62 -11.65 13.48
CA GLY A 173 14.62 -12.73 13.54
C GLY A 173 13.57 -12.62 14.65
N MET A 174 12.41 -13.23 14.38
CA MET A 174 11.21 -13.21 15.20
C MET A 174 11.00 -14.58 15.86
N ASN A 175 11.03 -14.67 17.19
CA ASN A 175 10.54 -15.84 17.94
C ASN A 175 9.13 -15.55 18.45
N ARG A 176 8.19 -16.48 18.23
CA ARG A 176 6.92 -16.55 18.99
C ARG A 176 6.57 -18.01 19.27
N SER A 177 6.52 -18.34 20.56
CA SER A 177 5.78 -19.46 21.11
C SER A 177 4.45 -18.94 21.65
N THR A 178 3.34 -19.59 21.27
CA THR A 178 2.10 -19.76 22.06
C THR A 178 1.11 -20.60 21.25
N GLN A 179 0.64 -21.70 21.84
CA GLN A 179 -0.31 -22.67 21.26
C GLN A 179 -1.75 -22.13 21.25
N PRO A 180 -2.64 -22.61 20.36
CA PRO A 180 -4.08 -22.39 20.45
C PRO A 180 -4.86 -23.67 20.85
N GLU A 181 -6.00 -23.47 21.50
CA GLU A 181 -7.05 -24.47 21.79
C GLU A 181 -8.40 -24.02 21.12
N PRO A 182 -9.41 -24.91 20.96
CA PRO A 182 -10.08 -25.08 19.68
C PRO A 182 -11.55 -24.62 19.62
N GLY A 183 -12.01 -24.49 18.37
CA GLY A 183 -13.39 -24.80 17.98
C GLY A 183 -14.21 -23.60 17.51
N HIS A 184 -14.60 -23.57 16.23
CA HIS A 184 -15.90 -24.06 15.77
C HIS A 184 -16.01 -23.94 14.25
N ARG A 185 -16.53 -24.99 13.62
CA ARG A 185 -16.76 -25.17 12.18
C ARG A 185 -17.74 -24.13 11.64
N ALA A 186 -17.43 -23.57 10.47
CA ALA A 186 -18.42 -23.11 9.52
C ALA A 186 -18.04 -23.70 8.15
N GLU A 187 -18.77 -24.75 7.79
CA GLU A 187 -18.89 -25.30 6.44
C GLU A 187 -19.33 -24.18 5.50
N PHE A 188 -18.68 -23.98 4.36
CA PHE A 188 -19.26 -23.48 3.09
C PHE A 188 -18.14 -23.20 2.08
N TYR A 189 -17.88 -24.17 1.20
CA TYR A 189 -17.58 -24.01 -0.24
C TYR A 189 -17.57 -25.40 -0.88
N SER A 190 -18.74 -26.03 -0.95
CA SER A 190 -18.96 -27.16 -1.84
C SER A 190 -19.13 -26.60 -3.25
N ARG A 191 -18.05 -26.57 -4.01
CA ARG A 191 -18.14 -26.53 -5.47
C ARG A 191 -17.32 -27.70 -5.97
N ASP A 192 -18.02 -28.66 -6.55
CA ASP A 192 -17.47 -29.83 -7.20
C ASP A 192 -16.33 -29.40 -8.12
N ARG A 193 -15.09 -29.63 -7.67
CA ARG A 193 -13.98 -29.86 -8.57
C ARG A 193 -13.74 -31.35 -8.49
N GLU A 194 -13.99 -32.02 -9.61
CA GLU A 194 -13.42 -33.33 -9.88
C GLU A 194 -11.95 -33.30 -9.44
N ALA A 195 -11.54 -34.36 -8.75
CA ALA A 195 -10.19 -34.52 -8.26
C ALA A 195 -9.21 -34.43 -9.44
N ASP A 196 -8.59 -33.26 -9.60
CA ASP A 196 -7.44 -33.10 -10.48
C ASP A 196 -6.30 -33.96 -9.90
N ASP A 197 -5.99 -35.00 -10.66
CA ASP A 197 -4.85 -35.91 -10.59
C ASP A 197 -3.56 -35.21 -10.09
N PRO A 198 -2.72 -35.83 -9.23
CA PRO A 198 -1.46 -35.25 -8.76
C PRO A 198 -0.65 -34.65 -9.91
N ALA A 199 -0.61 -33.31 -9.91
CA ALA A 199 -0.08 -32.46 -10.95
C ALA A 199 1.28 -32.95 -11.45
N GLN A 200 1.28 -33.58 -12.62
CA GLN A 200 2.50 -33.77 -13.40
C GLN A 200 3.01 -32.38 -13.80
N PRO A 201 4.32 -32.11 -13.67
CA PRO A 201 4.87 -30.82 -14.02
C PRO A 201 4.62 -30.53 -15.51
N VAL A 202 3.83 -29.49 -15.80
CA VAL A 202 3.54 -29.07 -17.17
C VAL A 202 4.87 -28.67 -17.83
N PRO A 203 5.25 -29.28 -18.96
CA PRO A 203 6.50 -28.94 -19.63
C PRO A 203 6.43 -27.50 -20.14
N VAL A 204 7.44 -26.70 -19.80
CA VAL A 204 7.55 -25.32 -20.31
C VAL A 204 8.09 -25.39 -21.74
N ASP A 205 7.18 -25.39 -22.72
CA ASP A 205 7.48 -25.39 -24.15
C ASP A 205 7.27 -24.01 -24.79
N ASP A 206 7.64 -23.86 -26.06
CA ASP A 206 7.57 -22.55 -26.74
C ASP A 206 6.11 -22.11 -26.99
N LYS A 207 5.16 -23.06 -27.00
CA LYS A 207 3.74 -22.78 -27.07
C LYS A 207 3.25 -22.13 -25.77
N LEU A 208 3.68 -22.65 -24.62
CA LEU A 208 3.36 -22.07 -23.32
C LEU A 208 3.96 -20.67 -23.17
N ILE A 209 5.19 -20.45 -23.62
CA ILE A 209 5.80 -19.12 -23.60
C ILE A 209 4.99 -18.14 -24.46
N SER A 210 4.62 -18.53 -25.68
CA SER A 210 3.79 -17.69 -26.55
C SER A 210 2.41 -17.38 -25.94
N TYR A 211 1.79 -18.37 -25.30
CA TYR A 211 0.53 -18.17 -24.58
C TYR A 211 0.67 -17.20 -23.38
N LEU A 212 1.81 -17.23 -22.68
CA LEU A 212 2.11 -16.31 -21.59
C LEU A 212 2.43 -14.89 -22.09
N GLU A 213 3.06 -14.74 -23.26
CA GLU A 213 3.23 -13.43 -23.93
C GLU A 213 1.88 -12.76 -24.14
N ASP A 214 0.91 -13.51 -24.67
CA ASP A 214 -0.45 -13.02 -24.94
C ASP A 214 -1.19 -12.65 -23.64
N LEU A 215 -1.16 -13.52 -22.62
CA LEU A 215 -1.85 -13.28 -21.36
C LEU A 215 -1.26 -12.13 -20.55
N SER A 216 0.07 -12.01 -20.55
CA SER A 216 0.76 -10.97 -19.78
C SER A 216 0.84 -9.63 -20.52
N CYS A 217 0.44 -9.60 -21.80
CA CYS A 217 0.60 -8.45 -22.69
C CYS A 217 2.07 -7.96 -22.74
N LEU A 218 3.04 -8.87 -22.59
CA LEU A 218 4.47 -8.58 -22.64
C LEU A 218 5.06 -9.27 -23.87
N ALA A 219 5.65 -8.48 -24.78
CA ALA A 219 6.40 -9.01 -25.90
C ALA A 219 7.76 -9.51 -25.39
N ILE A 220 8.04 -10.80 -25.55
CA ILE A 220 9.32 -11.41 -25.21
C ILE A 220 10.12 -11.58 -26.49
N SER A 221 11.36 -11.11 -26.47
CA SER A 221 12.27 -11.20 -27.62
C SER A 221 12.74 -12.65 -27.85
N GLU A 222 12.96 -13.06 -29.10
CA GLU A 222 13.37 -14.43 -29.45
C GLU A 222 14.69 -14.86 -28.79
N ASP A 223 15.57 -13.90 -28.45
CA ASP A 223 16.82 -14.13 -27.71
C ASP A 223 16.60 -14.36 -26.20
N GLU A 224 15.51 -13.86 -25.62
CA GLU A 224 15.18 -14.04 -24.19
C GLU A 224 14.35 -15.29 -23.90
N LYS A 225 13.60 -15.81 -24.90
CA LYS A 225 12.74 -17.00 -24.75
C LYS A 225 13.46 -18.22 -24.17
N PRO A 226 14.69 -18.59 -24.60
CA PRO A 226 15.40 -19.75 -24.05
C PRO A 226 15.73 -19.60 -22.56
N ARG A 227 16.08 -18.37 -22.15
CA ARG A 227 16.42 -18.06 -20.76
C ARG A 227 15.18 -18.13 -19.88
N LEU A 228 14.09 -17.50 -20.30
CA LEU A 228 12.82 -17.49 -19.56
C LEU A 228 12.23 -18.90 -19.42
N LYS A 229 12.32 -19.71 -20.48
CA LYS A 229 11.92 -21.13 -20.45
C LYS A 229 12.68 -21.91 -19.37
N ALA A 230 13.99 -21.71 -19.27
CA ALA A 230 14.83 -22.36 -18.26
C ALA A 230 14.52 -21.87 -16.83
N GLU A 231 14.34 -20.55 -16.65
CA GLU A 231 14.02 -19.96 -15.34
C GLU A 231 12.64 -20.41 -14.84
N LEU A 232 11.62 -20.42 -15.70
CA LEU A 232 10.28 -20.90 -15.37
C LEU A 232 10.27 -22.39 -15.03
N SER A 233 11.00 -23.21 -15.81
CA SER A 233 11.15 -24.65 -15.52
C SER A 233 11.77 -24.90 -14.15
N LYS A 234 12.76 -24.09 -13.77
CA LYS A 234 13.42 -24.17 -12.46
C LYS A 234 12.47 -23.81 -11.32
N ILE A 235 11.64 -22.77 -11.48
CA ILE A 235 10.63 -22.38 -10.48
C ILE A 235 9.60 -23.50 -10.28
N LEU A 236 9.08 -24.06 -11.38
CA LEU A 236 8.08 -25.13 -11.32
C LEU A 236 8.63 -26.41 -10.67
N SER A 237 9.88 -26.76 -10.96
CA SER A 237 10.56 -27.87 -10.30
C SER A 237 10.81 -27.61 -8.81
N GLY A 238 11.11 -26.36 -8.45
CA GLY A 238 11.19 -25.93 -7.04
C GLY A 238 9.85 -26.08 -6.31
N MET A 239 8.74 -25.71 -6.95
CA MET A 239 7.39 -25.90 -6.40
C MET A 239 7.00 -27.38 -6.30
N ALA A 240 7.39 -28.21 -7.26
CA ALA A 240 7.15 -29.66 -7.21
C ALA A 240 7.79 -30.33 -5.98
N SER A 241 8.88 -29.76 -5.46
CA SER A 241 9.50 -30.25 -4.21
C SER A 241 8.59 -30.08 -2.99
N LEU A 242 7.63 -29.17 -3.03
CA LEU A 242 6.64 -28.94 -1.97
C LEU A 242 5.52 -30.00 -1.97
N ASN A 243 5.27 -30.68 -3.09
CA ASN A 243 4.27 -31.76 -3.18
C ASN A 243 4.70 -33.01 -2.38
N GLY A 244 5.98 -33.13 -2.01
CA GLY A 244 6.48 -34.24 -1.19
C GLY A 244 6.29 -34.03 0.32
N LEU A 245 5.69 -32.92 0.74
CA LEU A 245 5.42 -32.64 2.15
C LEU A 245 4.09 -33.28 2.56
N ASP A 246 4.12 -34.08 3.63
CA ASP A 246 2.91 -34.63 4.25
C ASP A 246 2.11 -33.49 4.92
N THR A 247 0.90 -33.27 4.42
CA THR A 247 -0.02 -32.23 4.88
C THR A 247 -1.29 -32.79 5.50
N GLU A 248 -1.43 -34.12 5.64
CA GLU A 248 -2.67 -34.77 6.09
C GLU A 248 -3.10 -34.32 7.50
N ASN A 249 -2.14 -33.95 8.36
CA ASN A 249 -2.41 -33.52 9.74
C ASN A 249 -2.32 -32.00 9.94
N SER A 250 -2.13 -31.23 8.87
CA SER A 250 -2.20 -29.78 8.97
C SER A 250 -3.65 -29.33 8.76
N PRO A 251 -4.27 -28.57 9.68
CA PRO A 251 -5.60 -28.04 9.43
C PRO A 251 -5.56 -27.19 8.16
N GLU A 252 -6.44 -27.48 7.22
CA GLU A 252 -6.64 -26.64 6.04
C GLU A 252 -7.03 -25.24 6.50
N ARG A 253 -6.20 -24.25 6.17
CA ARG A 253 -6.45 -22.85 6.51
C ARG A 253 -6.61 -22.06 5.22
N SER A 254 -7.84 -21.64 4.90
CA SER A 254 -8.11 -20.78 3.74
C SER A 254 -7.47 -19.40 3.89
N HIS A 255 -7.19 -18.98 5.12
CA HIS A 255 -6.49 -17.75 5.46
C HIS A 255 -5.50 -17.99 6.61
N PRO A 256 -4.36 -17.29 6.65
CA PRO A 256 -3.40 -17.38 7.76
C PRO A 256 -3.93 -16.77 9.08
N PHE A 257 -5.12 -16.15 9.06
CA PHE A 257 -5.75 -15.50 10.20
C PHE A 257 -7.21 -15.93 10.35
N ASP A 258 -7.68 -16.05 11.59
CA ASP A 258 -9.09 -16.32 11.91
C ASP A 258 -9.91 -15.04 11.72
N ASN A 259 -10.58 -14.92 10.57
CA ASN A 259 -11.49 -13.82 10.32
C ASN A 259 -12.84 -14.09 11.02
N VAL A 260 -13.04 -13.52 12.20
CA VAL A 260 -14.34 -13.54 12.88
C VAL A 260 -15.10 -12.27 12.53
N ASN A 261 -16.30 -12.40 11.98
CA ASN A 261 -17.20 -11.25 11.81
C ASN A 261 -17.58 -10.71 13.20
N ALA A 262 -17.13 -9.49 13.51
CA ALA A 262 -17.54 -8.78 14.71
C ALA A 262 -18.96 -8.24 14.51
N PHE A 263 -19.96 -9.10 14.68
CA PHE A 263 -21.36 -8.67 14.71
C PHE A 263 -21.62 -7.86 15.97
N ARG A 264 -22.28 -6.73 15.82
CA ARG A 264 -22.88 -6.01 16.95
C ARG A 264 -24.11 -6.78 17.42
N GLU A 265 -24.35 -6.83 18.74
CA GLU A 265 -25.62 -7.33 19.28
C GLU A 265 -26.81 -6.58 18.67
N ASP A 266 -27.79 -7.32 18.18
CA ASP A 266 -29.01 -6.76 17.62
C ASP A 266 -29.97 -6.33 18.74
N LYS A 267 -29.75 -5.11 19.24
CA LYS A 267 -30.63 -4.46 20.22
C LYS A 267 -31.44 -3.38 19.53
N THR A 268 -32.76 -3.47 19.66
CA THR A 268 -33.69 -2.41 19.24
C THR A 268 -33.50 -1.21 20.17
N VAL A 269 -33.00 -0.12 19.63
CA VAL A 269 -32.86 1.17 20.32
C VAL A 269 -33.71 2.19 19.59
N LYS A 270 -34.26 3.16 20.33
CA LYS A 270 -34.97 4.28 19.73
C LYS A 270 -33.98 5.02 18.81
N SER A 271 -34.37 5.24 17.56
CA SER A 271 -33.59 6.06 16.63
C SER A 271 -33.44 7.48 17.18
N PHE A 272 -32.37 8.17 16.80
CA PHE A 272 -32.15 9.56 17.19
C PHE A 272 -33.29 10.47 16.70
N GLU A 273 -33.54 11.56 17.45
CA GLU A 273 -34.50 12.58 17.04
C GLU A 273 -34.08 13.21 15.71
N ARG A 274 -35.03 13.42 14.81
CA ARG A 274 -34.76 13.79 13.41
C ARG A 274 -34.06 15.14 13.32
N GLU A 275 -34.45 16.12 14.14
CA GLU A 275 -33.82 17.45 14.14
C GLU A 275 -32.33 17.35 14.52
N LEU A 276 -31.99 16.47 15.47
CA LEU A 276 -30.62 16.26 15.93
C LEU A 276 -29.75 15.65 14.84
N ILE A 277 -30.32 14.74 14.04
CA ILE A 277 -29.66 14.08 12.91
C ILE A 277 -29.35 15.10 11.79
N LEU A 278 -30.28 16.01 11.52
CA LEU A 278 -30.18 16.98 10.42
C LEU A 278 -29.31 18.21 10.76
N GLN A 279 -29.07 18.50 12.04
CA GLN A 279 -28.31 19.67 12.49
C GLN A 279 -26.90 19.78 11.88
N ASN A 280 -26.25 18.65 11.58
CA ASN A 280 -24.90 18.61 11.00
C ASN A 280 -24.91 18.39 9.47
N ALA A 281 -26.07 18.37 8.82
CA ALA A 281 -26.18 18.16 7.39
C ALA A 281 -25.75 19.43 6.62
N PRO A 282 -24.85 19.34 5.62
CA PRO A 282 -24.44 20.49 4.81
C PRO A 282 -25.60 21.17 4.07
N LYS A 283 -26.59 20.38 3.64
CA LYS A 283 -27.89 20.82 3.12
C LYS A 283 -28.95 19.80 3.52
N HIS A 284 -30.09 20.27 3.99
CA HIS A 284 -31.22 19.42 4.32
C HIS A 284 -32.55 20.18 4.12
N SER A 285 -33.64 19.42 3.98
CA SER A 285 -35.00 19.90 4.19
C SER A 285 -35.42 19.55 5.63
N ASP A 286 -36.65 19.86 6.04
CA ASP A 286 -37.17 19.55 7.38
C ASP A 286 -37.18 18.04 7.68
N GLU A 287 -37.22 17.21 6.64
CA GLU A 287 -37.33 15.76 6.80
C GLU A 287 -36.18 14.93 6.20
N ILE A 288 -35.34 15.52 5.34
CA ILE A 288 -34.38 14.75 4.52
C ILE A 288 -33.04 15.46 4.34
N PHE A 289 -31.98 14.68 4.18
CA PHE A 289 -30.69 15.17 3.71
C PHE A 289 -30.76 15.47 2.22
N ILE A 290 -30.18 16.60 1.80
CA ILE A 290 -30.05 16.95 0.38
C ILE A 290 -28.61 16.64 -0.04
N ALA A 291 -28.44 15.55 -0.80
CA ALA A 291 -27.16 15.21 -1.38
C ALA A 291 -26.79 16.20 -2.50
N PRO A 292 -25.53 16.63 -2.60
CA PRO A 292 -25.07 17.46 -3.72
C PRO A 292 -25.20 16.70 -5.04
N ARG A 293 -25.56 17.39 -6.12
CA ARG A 293 -25.53 16.81 -7.47
C ARG A 293 -24.07 16.55 -7.87
N THR A 294 -23.76 15.31 -8.21
CA THR A 294 -22.39 14.86 -8.54
C THR A 294 -22.02 15.09 -10.01
N VAL A 295 -22.98 15.41 -10.89
CA VAL A 295 -22.76 15.63 -12.33
C VAL A 295 -23.76 16.67 -12.86
N GLU A 296 -23.30 17.57 -13.73
CA GLU A 296 -24.13 18.47 -14.56
C GLU A 296 -24.53 17.78 -15.88
#